data_AF-A0A080M065-F1
#
_entry.id   AF-A0A080M065-F1
#
_cell.length_a   1.000
_cell.length_b   1.000
_cell.length_c   1.000
_cell.angle_alpha   90.00
_cell.angle_beta   90.00
_cell.angle_gamma   90.00
#
_symmetry.space_group_name_H-M   'P 1'
#
loop_
_entity.id
_entity.type
_entity.pdbx_description
1 polymer ?
#
loop_
_entity_poly.entity_id
_entity_poly.type
_entity_poly.pdbx_seq_one_letter_code
_entity_poly.pdbx_strand_id
1 'polypeptide(L)'
;MQNEGKVPENLWLTGADVGFQGPWGTSYPVNLRLYMDKMSEAQWIARARQPMRPPMPWFNLREMSDKDLLALYRYIRFLGPAGDPAPVAVAPGQPVATPYVEFVPKNLPLGKQASR
;
A
#
# COMPACT_ATOMS: atom_id res chain seq x y z
N MET A 1 10.42 7.50 -13.57
CA MET A 1 10.97 6.85 -14.79
C MET A 1 10.71 5.36 -14.68
N GLN A 2 10.31 4.69 -15.76
CA GLN A 2 10.16 3.22 -15.75
C GLN A 2 11.54 2.59 -15.65
N ASN A 3 11.72 1.66 -14.71
CA ASN A 3 13.00 0.97 -14.47
C ASN A 3 12.89 -0.54 -14.70
N GLU A 4 11.81 -1.04 -15.32
CA GLU A 4 11.61 -2.46 -15.67
C GLU A 4 11.86 -3.45 -14.51
N GLY A 5 11.62 -3.04 -13.27
CA GLY A 5 11.90 -3.86 -12.09
C GLY A 5 13.39 -4.00 -11.74
N LYS A 6 14.30 -3.30 -12.42
CA LYS A 6 15.75 -3.23 -12.14
C LYS A 6 16.06 -2.36 -10.91
N VAL A 7 15.28 -2.55 -9.85
CA VAL A 7 15.52 -1.94 -8.54
C VAL A 7 16.42 -2.90 -7.76
N PRO A 8 17.54 -2.44 -7.17
CA PRO A 8 18.35 -3.26 -6.26
C PRO A 8 17.52 -3.88 -5.13
N GLU A 9 17.79 -5.15 -4.78
CA GLU A 9 17.01 -5.89 -3.75
C GLU A 9 17.03 -5.18 -2.38
N ASN A 10 18.16 -4.54 -2.04
CA ASN A 10 18.28 -3.75 -0.82
C ASN A 10 17.35 -2.52 -0.77
N LEU A 11 16.70 -2.15 -1.87
CA LEU A 11 15.71 -1.06 -1.96
C LEU A 11 14.27 -1.59 -2.09
N TRP A 12 14.07 -2.89 -2.25
CA TRP A 12 12.73 -3.45 -2.39
C TRP A 12 11.86 -3.20 -1.15
N LEU A 13 10.55 -3.06 -1.38
CA LEU A 13 9.53 -3.00 -0.32
C LEU A 13 9.69 -1.83 0.68
N THR A 14 10.38 -0.76 0.29
CA THR A 14 10.62 0.46 1.09
C THR A 14 9.51 1.51 0.99
N GLY A 15 8.41 1.21 0.28
CA GLY A 15 7.25 2.12 0.14
C GLY A 15 7.44 3.17 -0.97
N ALA A 16 6.61 4.21 -0.94
CA ALA A 16 6.71 5.36 -1.84
C ALA A 16 6.17 6.63 -1.19
N ASP A 17 6.70 7.79 -1.60
CA ASP A 17 6.27 9.13 -1.20
C ASP A 17 5.16 9.71 -2.10
N VAL A 18 4.93 9.11 -3.26
CA VAL A 18 3.83 9.43 -4.17
C VAL A 18 2.56 8.68 -3.75
N GLY A 19 1.50 9.43 -3.47
CA GLY A 19 0.21 8.88 -3.06
C GLY A 19 -0.70 8.47 -4.21
N PHE A 20 -1.79 7.76 -3.89
CA PHE A 20 -2.91 7.47 -4.77
C PHE A 20 -4.16 8.15 -4.24
N GLN A 21 -4.62 9.18 -4.95
CA GLN A 21 -5.80 9.97 -4.58
C GLN A 21 -7.03 9.48 -5.32
N GLY A 22 -8.10 9.14 -4.59
CA GLY A 22 -9.41 8.81 -5.13
C GLY A 22 -10.53 9.28 -4.22
N PRO A 23 -11.77 8.81 -4.43
CA PRO A 23 -12.91 9.15 -3.56
C PRO A 23 -12.70 8.80 -2.07
N TRP A 24 -11.75 7.90 -1.77
CA TRP A 24 -11.34 7.52 -0.42
C TRP A 24 -10.31 8.46 0.23
N GLY A 25 -9.92 9.56 -0.44
CA GLY A 25 -8.80 10.41 -0.05
C GLY A 25 -7.48 9.93 -0.67
N THR A 26 -6.36 10.21 0.00
CA THR A 26 -5.02 9.83 -0.49
C THR A 26 -4.38 8.78 0.40
N SER A 27 -3.94 7.69 -0.20
CA SER A 27 -3.18 6.62 0.46
C SER A 27 -1.78 6.51 -0.12
N TYR A 28 -0.84 5.96 0.63
CA TYR A 28 0.55 5.77 0.20
C TYR A 28 0.93 4.29 0.30
N PRO A 29 1.74 3.76 -0.62
CA PRO A 29 2.41 2.48 -0.43
C PRO A 29 3.24 2.50 0.84
N VAL A 30 2.83 1.70 1.83
CA VAL A 30 3.52 1.62 3.11
C VAL A 30 4.91 0.99 2.92
N ASN A 31 5.88 1.48 3.68
CA ASN A 31 7.18 0.83 3.80
C ASN A 31 7.00 -0.48 4.58
N LEU A 32 7.01 -1.63 3.89
CA LEU A 32 6.77 -2.93 4.51
C LEU A 32 7.92 -3.35 5.43
N ARG A 33 9.15 -2.91 5.13
CA ARG A 33 10.33 -3.20 5.95
C ARG A 33 10.19 -2.59 7.34
N LEU A 34 9.71 -1.35 7.43
CA LEU A 34 9.44 -0.68 8.71
C LEU A 34 8.10 -1.12 9.34
N TYR A 35 7.11 -1.46 8.52
CA TYR A 35 5.79 -1.86 9.01
C TYR A 35 5.83 -3.21 9.74
N MET A 36 6.46 -4.22 9.13
CA MET A 36 6.54 -5.57 9.70
C MET A 36 7.56 -5.69 10.82
N ASP A 37 8.56 -4.81 10.89
CA ASP A 37 9.55 -4.77 11.98
C ASP A 37 8.89 -4.52 13.35
N LYS A 38 7.72 -3.89 13.36
CA LYS A 38 6.98 -3.50 14.57
C LYS A 38 5.91 -4.50 15.00
N MET A 39 5.84 -5.69 14.38
CA MET A 39 4.80 -6.69 14.69
C MET A 39 5.32 -8.11 14.64
N SER A 40 4.65 -9.02 15.36
CA SER A 40 4.91 -10.45 15.32
C SER A 40 4.24 -11.14 14.12
N GLU A 41 4.62 -12.39 13.86
CA GLU A 41 3.98 -13.26 12.86
C GLU A 41 2.46 -13.35 13.06
N ALA A 42 2.01 -13.53 14.31
CA ALA A 42 0.58 -13.63 14.63
C ALA A 42 -0.16 -12.31 14.38
N GLN A 43 0.46 -11.17 14.73
CA GLN A 43 -0.10 -9.85 14.45
C GLN A 43 -0.16 -9.58 12.94
N TRP A 44 0.84 -10.03 12.18
CA TRP A 44 0.84 -9.95 10.72
C TRP A 44 -0.30 -10.76 10.11
N ILE A 45 -0.49 -12.02 10.51
CA ILE A 45 -1.60 -12.85 10.01
C ILE A 45 -2.93 -12.15 10.30
N ALA A 46 -3.16 -11.73 11.54
CA ALA A 46 -4.39 -11.03 11.91
C ALA A 46 -4.60 -9.76 11.07
N ARG A 47 -3.53 -8.99 10.83
CA ARG A 47 -3.58 -7.76 10.02
C ARG A 47 -3.86 -8.03 8.55
N ALA A 48 -3.27 -9.07 7.97
CA ALA A 48 -3.42 -9.46 6.57
C ALA A 48 -4.85 -9.87 6.23
N ARG A 49 -5.63 -10.33 7.21
CA ARG A 49 -7.04 -10.67 7.04
C ARG A 49 -8.00 -9.47 7.06
N GLN A 50 -7.52 -8.28 7.41
CA GLN A 50 -8.35 -7.07 7.57
C GLN A 50 -8.30 -6.16 6.34
N PRO A 51 -9.39 -5.40 6.07
CA PRO A 51 -9.40 -4.39 5.02
C PRO A 51 -8.21 -3.41 5.10
N MET A 52 -7.77 -2.95 3.93
CA MET A 52 -6.72 -1.92 3.80
C MET A 52 -7.18 -0.79 2.90
N ARG A 53 -6.49 0.35 2.97
CA ARG A 53 -6.79 1.51 2.14
C ARG A 53 -6.59 1.17 0.65
N PRO A 54 -7.50 1.56 -0.25
CA PRO A 54 -7.29 1.42 -1.69
C PRO A 54 -6.03 2.17 -2.15
N PRO A 55 -5.41 1.84 -3.29
CA PRO A 55 -5.78 0.77 -4.23
C PRO A 55 -5.23 -0.61 -3.84
N MET A 56 -4.80 -0.80 -2.59
CA MET A 56 -4.29 -2.09 -2.11
C MET A 56 -5.31 -3.21 -2.40
N PRO A 57 -4.94 -4.26 -3.16
CA PRO A 57 -5.81 -5.42 -3.41
C PRO A 57 -5.89 -6.35 -2.19
N TRP A 58 -6.40 -5.85 -1.06
CA TRP A 58 -6.28 -6.50 0.26
C TRP A 58 -7.03 -7.82 0.36
N PHE A 59 -8.06 -8.00 -0.46
CA PHE A 59 -8.77 -9.26 -0.57
C PHE A 59 -7.83 -10.39 -1.04
N ASN A 60 -6.89 -10.14 -1.95
CA ASN A 60 -5.93 -11.16 -2.36
C ASN A 60 -5.02 -11.57 -1.20
N LEU A 61 -4.58 -10.60 -0.40
CA LEU A 61 -3.79 -10.86 0.81
C LEU A 61 -4.61 -11.63 1.86
N ARG A 62 -5.90 -11.30 2.02
CA ARG A 62 -6.82 -12.00 2.92
C ARG A 62 -7.08 -13.45 2.47
N GLU A 63 -6.98 -13.81 1.21
CA GLU A 63 -7.20 -15.18 0.76
C GLU A 63 -5.92 -16.04 0.75
N MET A 64 -4.73 -15.46 0.94
CA MET A 64 -3.47 -16.23 0.98
C MET A 64 -3.45 -17.26 2.12
N SER A 65 -2.78 -18.39 1.95
CA SER A 65 -2.61 -19.33 3.06
C SER A 65 -1.77 -18.72 4.19
N ASP A 66 -1.94 -19.19 5.43
CA ASP A 66 -1.08 -18.75 6.55
C ASP A 66 0.40 -19.01 6.23
N LYS A 67 0.72 -20.12 5.55
CA LYS A 67 2.07 -20.46 5.09
C LYS A 67 2.65 -19.38 4.18
N ASP A 68 1.88 -18.89 3.21
CA ASP A 68 2.33 -17.86 2.27
C ASP A 68 2.49 -16.51 2.95
N LEU A 69 1.57 -16.15 3.85
CA LEU A 69 1.68 -14.93 4.66
C LEU A 69 2.93 -14.95 5.54
N LEU A 70 3.25 -16.09 6.15
CA LEU A 70 4.46 -16.26 6.95
C LEU A 70 5.73 -16.23 6.08
N ALA A 71 5.69 -16.80 4.87
CA ALA A 71 6.81 -16.72 3.94
C ALA A 71 7.12 -15.27 3.55
N LEU A 72 6.09 -14.47 3.23
CA LEU A 72 6.22 -13.04 2.97
C LEU A 72 6.81 -12.29 4.17
N TYR A 73 6.26 -12.52 5.37
CA TYR A 73 6.74 -11.88 6.59
C TYR A 73 8.22 -12.21 6.84
N ARG A 74 8.61 -13.48 6.79
CA ARG A 74 9.99 -13.90 7.04
C ARG A 74 10.96 -13.36 6.00
N TYR A 75 10.56 -13.33 4.72
CA TYR A 75 11.37 -12.70 3.68
C TYR A 75 11.58 -11.21 3.94
N ILE A 76 10.52 -10.47 4.31
CA ILE A 76 10.62 -9.04 4.63
C ILE A 76 11.48 -8.80 5.89
N ARG A 77 11.34 -9.64 6.93
CA ARG A 77 12.20 -9.58 8.13
C ARG A 77 13.65 -9.89 7.81
N PHE A 78 13.92 -10.85 6.93
CA PHE A 78 15.27 -11.20 6.48
C PHE A 78 15.96 -10.03 5.78
N LEU A 79 15.23 -9.26 4.96
CA LEU A 79 15.77 -8.05 4.35
C LEU A 79 16.20 -7.02 5.43
N GLY A 80 15.56 -6.99 6.60
CA GLY A 80 15.82 -6.04 7.69
C GLY A 80 15.17 -4.67 7.46
N PRO A 81 15.26 -3.70 8.37
CA PRO A 81 14.70 -2.35 8.18
C PRO A 81 15.50 -1.52 7.15
N ALA A 82 14.82 -0.75 6.29
CA ALA A 82 15.43 0.26 5.41
C ALA A 82 14.40 1.27 4.89
N GLY A 83 14.89 2.38 4.34
CA GLY A 83 14.08 3.47 3.78
C GLY A 83 13.39 4.30 4.87
N ASP A 84 12.50 5.19 4.43
CA ASP A 84 11.80 6.13 5.31
C ASP A 84 10.35 5.69 5.56
N PRO A 85 9.72 6.18 6.65
CA PRO A 85 8.29 6.02 6.84
C PRO A 85 7.50 6.64 5.68
N ALA A 86 6.49 5.94 5.17
CA ALA A 86 5.58 6.49 4.18
C ALA A 86 4.77 7.65 4.77
N PRO A 87 4.35 8.64 3.94
CA PRO A 87 3.47 9.72 4.38
C PRO A 87 2.16 9.21 4.99
N VAL A 88 1.56 10.01 5.86
CA VAL A 88 0.28 9.70 6.48
C VAL A 88 -0.84 9.86 5.46
N ALA A 89 -1.74 8.87 5.40
CA ALA A 89 -2.91 8.93 4.54
C ALA A 89 -3.80 10.15 4.88
N VAL A 90 -4.32 10.79 3.85
CA VAL A 90 -5.16 11.99 3.96
C VAL A 90 -6.61 11.62 3.66
N ALA A 91 -7.55 12.08 4.50
CA ALA A 91 -8.98 11.78 4.35
C ALA A 91 -9.59 12.49 3.11
N PRO A 92 -10.74 12.03 2.60
CA PRO A 92 -11.46 12.71 1.52
C PRO A 92 -11.70 14.19 1.83
N GLY A 93 -11.51 15.06 0.83
CA GLY A 93 -11.76 16.51 0.94
C GLY A 93 -10.73 17.31 1.72
N GLN A 94 -9.70 16.67 2.28
CA GLN A 94 -8.61 17.35 2.99
C GLN A 94 -7.47 17.73 2.03
N PRO A 95 -6.76 18.84 2.29
CA PRO A 95 -5.63 19.27 1.46
C PRO A 95 -4.48 18.24 1.50
N VAL A 96 -3.92 17.94 0.33
CA VAL A 96 -2.80 17.00 0.16
C VAL A 96 -1.58 17.79 -0.32
N ALA A 97 -0.52 17.81 0.50
CA ALA A 97 0.69 18.59 0.21
C ALA A 97 1.80 17.80 -0.52
N THR A 98 1.69 16.47 -0.59
CA THR A 98 2.66 15.59 -1.26
C THR A 98 2.23 15.30 -2.70
N PRO A 99 3.16 14.85 -3.57
CA PRO A 99 2.80 14.35 -4.89
C PRO A 99 1.83 13.17 -4.82
N TYR A 100 0.91 13.07 -5.79
CA TYR A 100 -0.02 11.94 -5.90
C TYR A 100 -0.45 11.67 -7.35
N VAL A 101 -0.92 10.46 -7.59
CA VAL A 101 -1.60 10.03 -8.82
C VAL A 101 -3.11 10.04 -8.59
N GLU A 102 -3.87 10.61 -9.53
CA GLU A 102 -5.34 10.59 -9.50
C GLU A 102 -5.89 9.23 -9.98
N PHE A 103 -6.57 8.52 -9.08
CA PHE A 103 -7.36 7.32 -9.36
C PHE A 103 -8.84 7.71 -9.57
N VAL A 104 -9.07 8.53 -10.60
CA VAL A 104 -10.41 8.99 -10.97
C VAL A 104 -10.76 8.45 -12.36
N PRO A 105 -11.87 7.71 -12.52
CA PRO A 105 -12.34 7.28 -13.82
C PRO A 105 -12.54 8.48 -14.76
N LYS A 106 -11.96 8.40 -15.96
CA LYS A 106 -12.17 9.39 -17.02
C LYS A 106 -13.19 8.86 -18.04
N ASN A 107 -13.88 9.75 -18.75
CA ASN A 107 -14.88 9.42 -19.78
C ASN A 107 -16.03 8.51 -19.30
N LEU A 108 -16.50 8.71 -18.06
CA LEU A 108 -17.70 8.02 -17.58
C LEU A 108 -18.92 8.41 -18.43
N PRO A 109 -19.81 7.47 -18.76
CA PRO A 109 -21.06 7.79 -19.45
C PRO A 109 -21.87 8.83 -18.67
N LEU A 110 -22.47 9.78 -19.40
CA LEU A 110 -23.37 10.78 -18.85
C LEU A 110 -24.44 10.09 -17.99
N GLY A 111 -24.45 10.37 -16.68
CA GLY A 111 -25.36 9.76 -15.70
C GLY A 111 -24.70 8.89 -14.61
N LYS A 112 -23.41 8.54 -14.72
CA LYS A 112 -22.69 7.78 -13.67
C LYS A 112 -21.69 8.59 -12.85
N GLN A 113 -21.51 9.87 -13.14
CA GLN A 113 -20.59 10.75 -12.41
C GLN A 113 -21.16 11.32 -11.10
N ALA A 114 -22.47 11.23 -10.87
CA ALA A 114 -23.15 11.91 -9.75
C ALA A 114 -23.77 10.96 -8.70
N SER A 115 -23.34 9.70 -8.62
CA SER A 115 -23.91 8.77 -7.63
C SER A 115 -22.86 7.77 -7.17
N ARG A 116 -22.16 8.11 -6.09
CA ARG A 116 -21.58 7.21 -5.08
C ARG A 116 -21.02 8.03 -3.94
#